data_AF-A0A7C6Z6X4-F1
#
_entry.id   AF-A0A7C6Z6X4-F1
#
_cell.length_a   1.000
_cell.length_b   1.000
_cell.length_c   1.000
_cell.angle_alpha   90.00
_cell.angle_beta   90.00
_cell.angle_gamma   90.00
#
_symmetry.space_group_name_H-M   'P 1'
#
loop_
_entity.id
_entity.type
_entity.pdbx_description
1 polymer ?
#
loop_
_entity_poly.entity_id
_entity_poly.type
_entity_poly.pdbx_seq_one_letter_code
_entity_poly.pdbx_strand_id
1 'polypeptide(L)'
;MNGNAEFLNFIYQNSQMGVSTLNQLIEIVEDDKFKNHLKSQYKEYQEIHKAAKDMLNENGFDEKGISTLEKIRTYLMISFETLTDKSPSHIAEMLIVGS
;
A
#
# COMPACT_ATOMS: atom_id res chain seq x y z
N MET A 1 -10.81 4.92 -24.54
CA MET A 1 -9.90 4.73 -23.40
C MET A 1 -9.19 6.05 -23.15
N ASN A 2 -9.24 6.57 -21.92
CA ASN A 2 -8.53 7.80 -21.55
C ASN A 2 -7.24 7.38 -20.82
N GLY A 3 -6.09 7.61 -21.46
CA GLY A 3 -4.80 7.16 -20.92
C GLY A 3 -4.42 7.81 -19.59
N ASN A 4 -4.84 9.06 -19.35
CA ASN A 4 -4.59 9.73 -18.07
C ASN A 4 -5.40 9.06 -16.94
N ALA A 5 -6.67 8.73 -17.22
CA ALA A 5 -7.51 8.02 -16.26
C ALA A 5 -7.00 6.59 -15.98
N GLU A 6 -6.43 5.91 -16.97
CA GLU A 6 -5.79 4.60 -16.78
C GLU A 6 -4.54 4.74 -15.91
N PHE A 7 -3.68 5.71 -16.18
CA PHE A 7 -2.49 5.96 -15.38
C PHE A 7 -2.82 6.33 -13.93
N LEU A 8 -3.81 7.21 -13.72
CA LEU A 8 -4.29 7.54 -12.38
C LEU A 8 -4.88 6.33 -11.65
N ASN A 9 -5.57 5.43 -12.36
CA ASN A 9 -6.04 4.18 -11.76
C ASN A 9 -4.89 3.26 -11.35
N PHE A 10 -3.81 3.18 -12.13
CA PHE A 10 -2.61 2.44 -11.71
C PHE A 10 -2.00 3.03 -10.44
N ILE A 11 -1.90 4.36 -10.34
CA ILE A 11 -1.41 5.03 -9.13
C ILE A 11 -2.37 4.77 -7.95
N TYR A 12 -3.68 4.87 -8.18
CA TYR A 12 -4.71 4.62 -7.17
C TYR A 12 -4.61 3.19 -6.61
N GLN A 13 -4.44 2.18 -7.47
CA GLN A 13 -4.31 0.78 -7.07
C GLN A 13 -3.01 0.50 -6.31
N ASN A 14 -1.88 0.99 -6.81
CA ASN A 14 -0.59 0.82 -6.15
C ASN A 14 -0.57 1.50 -4.77
N SER A 15 -1.10 2.71 -4.70
CA SER A 15 -1.20 3.41 -3.42
C SER A 15 -2.17 2.73 -2.46
N GLN A 16 -3.28 2.14 -2.96
CA GLN A 16 -4.20 1.36 -2.14
C GLN A 16 -3.54 0.13 -1.51
N MET A 17 -2.71 -0.58 -2.28
CA MET A 17 -1.92 -1.70 -1.77
C MET A 17 -0.96 -1.22 -0.69
N GLY A 18 -0.19 -0.16 -0.96
CA GLY A 18 0.76 0.39 0.01
C GLY A 18 0.09 0.83 1.32
N VAL A 19 -1.06 1.51 1.27
CA VAL A 19 -1.84 1.87 2.48
C VAL A 19 -2.21 0.61 3.28
N SER A 20 -2.71 -0.43 2.60
CA SER A 20 -3.17 -1.66 3.26
C SER A 20 -2.00 -2.43 3.90
N THR A 21 -0.91 -2.61 3.14
CA THR A 21 0.31 -3.29 3.58
C THR A 21 0.97 -2.58 4.76
N LEU A 22 1.16 -1.26 4.67
CA LEU A 22 1.80 -0.50 5.73
C LEU A 22 0.96 -0.48 7.01
N ASN A 23 -0.37 -0.42 6.91
CA ASN A 23 -1.24 -0.53 8.10
C ASN A 23 -1.01 -1.85 8.84
N GLN A 24 -0.97 -2.97 8.11
CA GLN A 24 -0.72 -4.28 8.69
C GLN A 24 0.68 -4.39 9.31
N LEU A 25 1.72 -3.90 8.63
CA LEU A 25 3.08 -3.95 9.16
C LEU A 25 3.26 -3.10 10.42
N ILE A 26 2.59 -1.96 10.51
CA ILE A 26 2.60 -1.10 11.71
C ILE A 26 2.06 -1.84 12.95
N GLU A 27 1.09 -2.75 12.76
CA GLU A 27 0.53 -3.58 13.84
C GLU A 27 1.47 -4.73 14.25
N ILE A 28 2.34 -5.20 13.35
CA ILE A 28 3.22 -6.36 13.57
C ILE A 28 4.60 -5.96 14.11
N VAL A 29 5.14 -4.82 13.67
CA VAL A 29 6.50 -4.38 14.01
C VAL A 29 6.60 -3.98 15.48
N GLU A 30 7.64 -4.45 16.16
CA GLU A 30 7.92 -4.08 17.55
C GLU A 30 8.90 -2.90 17.67
N ASP A 31 9.87 -2.78 16.74
CA ASP A 31 10.86 -1.69 16.76
C ASP A 31 10.20 -0.32 16.51
N ASP A 32 10.22 0.54 17.53
CA ASP A 32 9.52 1.83 17.49
C ASP A 32 10.12 2.81 16.47
N LYS A 33 11.44 2.77 16.22
CA LYS A 33 12.06 3.66 15.24
C LYS A 33 11.61 3.27 13.84
N PHE A 34 11.65 1.98 13.53
CA PHE A 34 11.17 1.45 12.26
C PHE A 34 9.66 1.67 12.09
N LYS A 35 8.86 1.44 13.13
CA LYS A 35 7.42 1.74 13.15
C LYS A 35 7.12 3.20 12.83
N ASN A 36 7.92 4.14 13.34
CA ASN A 36 7.76 5.57 13.00
C ASN A 36 8.04 5.85 11.52
N HIS A 37 9.04 5.18 10.93
CA HIS A 37 9.27 5.26 9.48
C HIS A 37 8.09 4.71 8.68
N LEU A 38 7.55 3.55 9.07
CA LEU A 38 6.37 2.96 8.44
C LEU A 38 5.14 3.87 8.53
N LYS A 39 4.93 4.54 9.67
CA LYS A 39 3.85 5.54 9.84
C LYS A 39 4.01 6.74 8.92
N SER A 40 5.25 7.22 8.72
CA SER A 40 5.51 8.31 7.76
C SER A 40 5.15 7.88 6.34
N GLN A 41 5.62 6.71 5.92
CA GLN A 41 5.31 6.14 4.61
C GLN A 41 3.81 5.89 4.44
N TYR A 42 3.13 5.39 5.48
CA TYR A 42 1.69 5.18 5.45
C TYR A 42 0.94 6.48 5.15
N LYS A 43 1.34 7.59 5.79
CA LYS A 43 0.75 8.91 5.54
C LYS A 43 1.00 9.37 4.11
N GLU A 44 2.22 9.25 3.59
CA GLU A 44 2.55 9.61 2.20
C GLU A 44 1.72 8.80 1.20
N TYR A 45 1.57 7.49 1.42
CA TYR A 45 0.72 6.63 0.61
C TYR A 45 -0.76 7.02 0.65
N GLN A 46 -1.27 7.44 1.82
CA GLN A 46 -2.64 7.95 1.93
C GLN A 46 -2.83 9.25 1.13
N GLU A 47 -1.85 10.15 1.17
CA GLU A 47 -1.87 11.41 0.41
C GLU A 47 -1.88 11.15 -1.11
N ILE A 48 -1.00 10.25 -1.58
CA ILE A 48 -0.97 9.83 -3.00
C ILE A 48 -2.29 9.17 -3.42
N HIS A 49 -2.82 8.27 -2.58
CA HIS A 49 -4.06 7.57 -2.85
C HIS A 49 -5.25 8.53 -2.99
N LYS A 50 -5.34 9.49 -2.06
CA LYS A 50 -6.36 10.53 -2.10
C LYS A 50 -6.21 11.43 -3.32
N ALA A 51 -4.99 11.87 -3.63
CA ALA A 51 -4.74 12.72 -4.80
C ALA A 51 -5.14 12.03 -6.11
N ALA A 52 -4.79 10.75 -6.29
CA ALA A 52 -5.17 10.00 -7.47
C ALA A 52 -6.69 9.87 -7.61
N LYS A 53 -7.40 9.60 -6.51
CA LYS A 53 -8.87 9.57 -6.47
C LYS A 53 -9.49 10.92 -6.81
N ASP A 54 -9.03 11.99 -6.17
CA ASP A 54 -9.58 13.33 -6.38
C ASP A 54 -9.38 13.76 -7.84
N MET A 55 -8.18 13.52 -8.41
CA MET A 55 -7.90 13.78 -9.83
C MET A 55 -8.76 12.95 -10.80
N LEU A 56 -9.06 11.68 -10.49
CA LEU A 56 -9.97 10.87 -11.31
C LEU A 56 -11.38 11.48 -11.31
N ASN A 57 -11.90 11.78 -10.12
CA ASN A 57 -13.25 12.29 -9.93
C ASN A 57 -13.43 13.68 -10.56
N GLU A 58 -12.45 14.57 -10.41
CA GLU A 58 -12.43 15.89 -11.06
C GLU A 58 -12.46 15.80 -12.59
N ASN A 59 -11.94 14.71 -13.16
CA ASN A 59 -11.96 14.46 -14.60
C ASN A 59 -13.14 13.59 -15.06
N GLY A 60 -14.12 13.33 -14.18
CA GLY A 60 -15.34 12.58 -14.51
C GLY A 60 -15.17 11.06 -14.58
N PHE A 61 -14.15 10.52 -13.90
CA PHE A 61 -13.89 9.08 -13.83
C PHE A 61 -13.99 8.58 -12.39
N ASP A 62 -14.63 7.42 -12.19
CA ASP A 62 -14.58 6.72 -10.92
C ASP A 62 -13.26 5.96 -10.77
N GLU A 63 -12.77 5.85 -9.53
CA GLU A 63 -11.63 5.01 -9.22
C GLU A 63 -11.90 3.51 -9.39
N LYS A 64 -10.86 2.77 -9.79
CA LYS A 64 -10.86 1.32 -9.87
C LYS A 64 -9.90 0.77 -8.83
N GLY A 65 -10.42 0.44 -7.65
CA GLY A 65 -9.63 -0.22 -6.60
C GLY A 65 -9.17 -1.63 -6.99
N ILE A 66 -8.21 -2.16 -6.23
CA ILE A 66 -7.85 -3.57 -6.29
C ILE A 66 -9.00 -4.44 -5.77
N SER A 67 -9.10 -5.66 -6.27
CA SER A 67 -10.15 -6.58 -5.84
C SER A 67 -9.97 -6.99 -4.38
N THR A 68 -11.08 -7.32 -3.71
CA THR A 68 -11.05 -7.85 -2.33
C THR A 68 -10.19 -9.11 -2.21
N LEU A 69 -10.16 -9.94 -3.27
CA LEU A 69 -9.33 -11.15 -3.29
C LEU A 69 -7.84 -10.82 -3.30
N GLU A 70 -7.41 -9.83 -4.07
CA GLU A 70 -6.01 -9.36 -4.08
C GLU A 70 -5.61 -8.85 -2.69
N LYS A 71 -6.47 -8.04 -2.05
CA LYS A 71 -6.24 -7.58 -0.66
C LYS A 71 -6.02 -8.73 0.32
N ILE A 72 -6.89 -9.75 0.26
CA ILE A 72 -6.78 -10.92 1.14
C ILE A 72 -5.48 -11.69 0.90
N ARG A 73 -5.09 -11.87 -0.37
CA ARG A 73 -3.82 -12.54 -0.72
C ARG A 73 -2.61 -11.78 -0.17
N THR A 74 -2.56 -10.46 -0.38
CA THR A 74 -1.50 -9.61 0.17
C THR A 74 -1.43 -9.72 1.69
N TYR A 75 -2.58 -9.67 2.38
CA TYR A 75 -2.63 -9.82 3.83
C TYR A 75 -2.06 -11.16 4.33
N LEU A 76 -2.45 -12.26 3.66
CA LEU A 76 -1.98 -13.60 4.00
C LEU A 76 -0.48 -13.76 3.75
N MET A 77 0.02 -13.21 2.65
CA MET A 77 1.45 -13.25 2.31
C MET A 77 2.30 -12.49 3.33
N ILE A 78 1.91 -11.25 3.66
CA ILE A 78 2.60 -10.45 4.68
C ILE A 78 2.60 -11.20 6.01
N SER A 79 1.47 -11.78 6.40
CA SER A 79 1.37 -12.56 7.64
C SER A 79 2.33 -13.76 7.62
N PHE A 80 2.44 -14.47 6.50
CA PHE A 80 3.32 -15.62 6.37
C PHE A 80 4.81 -15.25 6.42
N GLU A 81 5.21 -14.21 5.69
CA GLU A 81 6.62 -13.74 5.66
C GLU A 81 7.03 -13.17 7.02
N THR A 82 6.17 -12.36 7.64
CA THR A 82 6.42 -11.81 8.98
C THR A 82 6.28 -12.83 10.13
N LEU A 83 5.68 -14.01 9.91
CA LEU A 83 5.78 -15.11 10.87
C LEU A 83 7.19 -15.74 10.88
N THR A 84 7.90 -15.65 9.75
CA THR A 84 9.22 -16.27 9.58
C THR A 84 10.34 -15.35 10.05
N ASP A 85 10.25 -14.04 9.74
CA ASP A 85 11.16 -13.03 10.25
C ASP A 85 10.45 -11.67 10.40
N LYS A 86 10.58 -11.04 11.58
CA LYS A 86 10.03 -9.71 11.87
C LYS A 86 11.10 -8.62 11.94
N SER A 87 12.34 -8.96 11.56
CA SER A 87 13.44 -8.02 11.59
C SER A 87 13.13 -6.81 10.70
N PRO A 88 13.50 -5.58 11.11
CA PRO A 88 13.34 -4.40 10.28
C PRO A 88 13.97 -4.54 8.89
N SER A 89 15.09 -5.26 8.79
CA SER A 89 15.77 -5.55 7.51
C SER A 89 14.91 -6.40 6.57
N HIS A 90 14.30 -7.48 7.07
CA HIS A 90 13.47 -8.36 6.25
C HIS A 90 12.20 -7.64 5.77
N ILE A 91 11.54 -6.90 6.67
CA ILE A 91 10.34 -6.14 6.31
C ILE A 91 10.67 -5.02 5.32
N ALA A 92 11.82 -4.35 5.47
CA ALA A 92 12.28 -3.36 4.50
C ALA A 92 12.55 -4.00 3.12
N GLU A 93 13.16 -5.19 3.08
CA GLU A 93 13.36 -5.95 1.84
C GLU A 93 12.02 -6.29 1.18
N MET A 94 11.05 -6.81 1.93
CA MET A 94 9.69 -7.10 1.43
C MET A 94 9.03 -5.87 0.79
N LEU A 95 9.16 -4.69 1.44
CA LEU A 95 8.61 -3.44 0.92
C LEU A 95 9.30 -2.96 -0.36
N ILE A 96 10.60 -3.21 -0.52
CA ILE A 96 11.39 -2.79 -1.70
C ILE A 96 11.14 -3.72 -2.88
N VAL A 97 11.20 -5.03 -2.65
CA VAL A 97 11.05 -6.06 -3.70
C VAL A 97 9.59 -6.16 -4.14
N GLY A 98 8.65 -5.90 -3.23
CA GLY A 98 7.25 -6.21 -3.40
C GLY A 98 7.00 -7.70 -3.11
N SER A 99 5.96 -7.96 -2.33
CA SER A 99 5.42 -9.29 -2.05
C SER A 99 4.48 -9.75 -3.17
#